data_AF-A0A520IM41-F1
#
_entry.id   AF-A0A520IM41-F1
#
_cell.length_a   1.000
_cell.length_b   1.000
_cell.length_c   1.000
_cell.angle_alpha   90.00
_cell.angle_beta   90.00
_cell.angle_gamma   90.00
#
_symmetry.space_group_name_H-M   'P 1'
#
loop_
_entity.id
_entity.type
_entity.pdbx_description
1 polymer ?
#
loop_
_entity_poly.entity_id
_entity_poly.type
_entity_poly.pdbx_seq_one_letter_code
_entity_poly.pdbx_strand_id
1 'polypeptide(L)'
;MKIAFESKLPADPQKLRGGYYTPALATEYLVNWAIRSGEERILEPSCGDGNFLLPITKRVAELRPDISLNHPSCVTAVEVEPNELNKAQNRVDSSIGLNVPIEWIGDDFFRAYPVLQAEKFDVVLGNPPFIRFQYFQEESRDIAFGHLRDAGYKPTKLANAWAAFVQLSIELLKPGGRLAMVLPAELLQVQYASELRSRFVASFEHIVLIGFKQLIFPEIQQEVVLLLAEGKRENPGDDCEIHTIDINDASELAEGVLENQIAHTPARHSRKGMKWTSLYLSESAFSAIDKAENHPELTRLSVLADVEVGVVTGLNSFFVIDSERVRDIGAENFSTPVVGKTSALKGLSFGVDEFRAYREKYPSYLLNFNGIPKNRIPSGVHDYIAHGESAGAHKGYKCSIRKRWIDVPSIYIPDGFLFRQIHGYPLLVLNEVNATSTDTIHRVRVKEDINPRLLSASFVNSLTFAWAEVAGRSYGGGVLELEPREAQGLPIPYFPDCDLDFNYINELIRSDNIEAALDYVDQRVLINRLGFSLAETIAMRTAWHELRNRRINRR
;
A
#
# COMPACT_ATOMS: atom_id res chain seq x y z
N MET A 1 -32.85 -21.43 -0.35
CA MET A 1 -31.97 -21.98 -1.41
C MET A 1 -30.89 -20.93 -1.66
N LYS A 2 -29.62 -21.33 -1.52
CA LYS A 2 -28.40 -20.51 -1.41
C LYS A 2 -27.87 -20.02 -2.78
N ILE A 3 -27.39 -18.76 -2.82
CA ILE A 3 -26.09 -18.19 -3.34
C ILE A 3 -25.75 -18.42 -4.86
N ALA A 4 -25.05 -17.59 -5.67
CA ALA A 4 -24.24 -16.36 -5.63
C ALA A 4 -24.13 -15.79 -7.05
N PHE A 5 -23.83 -14.49 -7.20
CA PHE A 5 -22.65 -14.04 -7.95
C PHE A 5 -22.20 -12.68 -7.40
N GLU A 6 -21.04 -12.70 -6.75
CA GLU A 6 -20.30 -11.57 -6.17
C GLU A 6 -19.65 -10.74 -7.28
N SER A 7 -20.28 -9.63 -7.68
CA SER A 7 -19.50 -8.44 -8.02
C SER A 7 -18.71 -8.06 -6.78
N LYS A 8 -17.39 -7.81 -6.88
CA LYS A 8 -16.50 -7.26 -5.83
C LYS A 8 -17.30 -7.02 -4.54
N LEU A 9 -17.28 -8.02 -3.64
CA LEU A 9 -18.11 -8.11 -2.44
C LEU A 9 -18.61 -6.71 -2.02
N PRO A 10 -19.92 -6.46 -1.80
CA PRO A 10 -20.29 -5.32 -0.99
C PRO A 10 -19.41 -5.44 0.25
N ALA A 11 -18.56 -4.43 0.47
CA ALA A 11 -17.55 -4.51 1.51
C ALA A 11 -18.27 -5.01 2.76
N ASP A 12 -17.76 -6.11 3.32
CA ASP A 12 -18.29 -6.76 4.52
C ASP A 12 -18.81 -5.67 5.47
N PRO A 13 -20.01 -5.78 6.07
CA PRO A 13 -20.45 -4.83 7.07
C PRO A 13 -19.34 -4.46 8.08
N GLN A 14 -18.44 -5.39 8.42
CA GLN A 14 -17.22 -5.09 9.20
C GLN A 14 -16.15 -4.28 8.43
N LYS A 15 -15.90 -4.56 7.13
CA LYS A 15 -15.04 -3.74 6.24
C LYS A 15 -15.58 -2.32 6.00
N LEU A 16 -16.90 -2.14 5.93
CA LEU A 16 -17.53 -0.81 5.80
C LEU A 16 -17.55 -0.06 7.14
N ARG A 17 -17.57 -0.80 8.26
CA ARG A 17 -17.46 -0.25 9.62
C ARG A 17 -16.03 0.06 10.04
N GLY A 18 -15.03 -0.56 9.41
CA GLY A 18 -13.61 -0.31 9.71
C GLY A 18 -13.13 -0.71 11.11
N GLY A 19 -14.02 -1.25 11.95
CA GLY A 19 -13.72 -1.70 13.30
C GLY A 19 -13.20 -3.13 13.30
N TYR A 20 -11.89 -3.28 13.53
CA TYR A 20 -11.26 -4.57 13.76
C TYR A 20 -10.76 -4.63 15.19
N TYR A 21 -11.09 -5.71 15.90
CA TYR A 21 -10.72 -5.85 17.31
C TYR A 21 -9.24 -6.14 17.44
N THR A 22 -8.49 -5.14 17.92
CA THR A 22 -7.05 -5.25 18.19
C THR A 22 -6.79 -6.39 19.17
N PRO A 23 -5.83 -7.30 18.90
CA PRO A 23 -5.51 -8.35 19.86
C PRO A 23 -5.03 -7.78 21.19
N ALA A 24 -5.44 -8.43 22.29
CA ALA A 24 -5.23 -7.95 23.65
C ALA A 24 -3.77 -7.57 23.93
N LEU A 25 -2.81 -8.38 23.48
CA LEU A 25 -1.38 -8.13 23.68
C LEU A 25 -0.90 -6.81 23.03
N ALA A 26 -1.41 -6.47 21.84
CA ALA A 26 -1.06 -5.22 21.18
C ALA A 26 -1.70 -4.03 21.91
N THR A 27 -2.95 -4.17 22.35
CA THR A 27 -3.65 -3.15 23.13
C THR A 27 -2.94 -2.89 24.46
N GLU A 28 -2.63 -3.94 25.23
CA GLU A 28 -1.94 -3.86 26.52
C GLU A 28 -0.55 -3.22 26.37
N TYR A 29 0.21 -3.62 25.35
CA TYR A 29 1.52 -3.05 25.08
C TYR A 29 1.45 -1.54 24.78
N LEU A 30 0.54 -1.11 23.89
CA LEU A 30 0.35 0.31 23.56
C LEU A 30 -0.04 1.13 24.80
N VAL A 31 -0.95 0.60 25.62
CA VAL A 31 -1.42 1.25 26.84
C VAL A 31 -0.32 1.37 27.88
N ASN A 32 0.44 0.29 28.13
CA ASN A 32 1.54 0.27 29.09
C ASN A 32 2.67 1.23 28.70
N TRP A 33 2.98 1.34 27.40
CA TRP A 33 3.96 2.29 26.90
C TRP A 33 3.50 3.75 27.04
N ALA A 34 2.22 4.01 26.73
CA ALA A 34 1.67 5.37 26.66
C ALA A 34 1.34 5.98 28.03
N ILE A 35 0.79 5.19 28.96
CA ILE A 35 0.34 5.66 30.28
C ILE A 35 1.41 5.32 31.33
N ARG A 36 2.05 6.36 31.87
CA ARG A 36 3.25 6.24 32.71
C ARG A 36 3.00 6.64 34.16
N SER A 37 2.12 7.60 34.45
CA SER A 37 1.81 8.02 35.82
C SER A 37 0.37 7.75 36.27
N GLY A 38 -0.57 7.56 35.34
CA GLY A 38 -2.00 7.51 35.65
C GLY A 38 -2.60 8.89 35.93
N GLU A 39 -1.80 9.96 35.84
CA GLU A 39 -2.24 11.36 35.93
C GLU A 39 -2.55 11.97 34.56
N GLU A 40 -2.19 11.28 33.49
CA GLU A 40 -2.39 11.74 32.12
C GLU A 40 -3.87 11.92 31.77
N ARG A 41 -4.16 12.96 30.99
CA ARG A 41 -5.41 13.07 30.24
C ARG A 41 -5.31 12.24 28.97
N ILE A 42 -6.19 11.27 28.85
CA ILE A 42 -6.15 10.21 27.83
C ILE A 42 -7.37 10.35 26.92
N LEU A 43 -7.15 10.26 25.61
CA LEU A 43 -8.20 10.19 24.60
C LEU A 43 -8.12 8.88 23.82
N GLU A 44 -9.25 8.19 23.69
CA GLU A 44 -9.52 7.20 22.65
C GLU A 44 -10.55 7.82 21.67
N PRO A 45 -10.16 8.16 20.43
CA PRO A 45 -11.00 8.91 19.50
C PRO A 45 -12.02 8.08 18.69
N SER A 46 -12.01 6.74 18.79
CA SER A 46 -12.86 5.80 18.06
C SER A 46 -12.94 4.45 18.80
N CYS A 47 -13.51 4.44 20.01
CA CYS A 47 -13.26 3.37 20.98
C CYS A 47 -13.93 2.03 20.67
N GLY A 48 -14.86 1.97 19.70
CA GLY A 48 -15.55 0.76 19.30
C GLY A 48 -16.26 0.11 20.48
N ASP A 49 -16.04 -1.21 20.63
CA ASP A 49 -16.60 -2.00 21.72
C ASP A 49 -15.81 -1.89 23.05
N GLY A 50 -14.87 -0.93 23.15
CA GLY A 50 -14.10 -0.64 24.35
C GLY A 50 -12.85 -1.51 24.52
N ASN A 51 -12.29 -2.06 23.44
CA ASN A 51 -11.12 -2.95 23.52
C ASN A 51 -9.90 -2.27 24.15
N PHE A 52 -9.68 -0.98 23.87
CA PHE A 52 -8.65 -0.17 24.54
C PHE A 52 -9.05 0.30 25.93
N LEU A 53 -10.34 0.51 26.19
CA LEU A 53 -10.79 1.16 27.43
C LEU A 53 -10.56 0.28 28.66
N LEU A 54 -10.73 -1.03 28.56
CA LEU A 54 -10.46 -1.92 29.68
C LEU A 54 -8.97 -1.93 30.08
N PRO A 55 -8.00 -2.11 29.17
CA PRO A 55 -6.58 -1.95 29.50
C PRO A 55 -6.23 -0.55 30.02
N ILE A 56 -6.80 0.52 29.45
CA ILE A 56 -6.59 1.90 29.95
C ILE A 56 -7.01 2.01 31.41
N THR A 57 -8.24 1.62 31.75
CA THR A 57 -8.74 1.75 33.13
C THR A 57 -7.97 0.89 34.10
N LYS A 58 -7.58 -0.32 33.69
CA LYS A 58 -6.69 -1.19 34.46
C LYS A 58 -5.35 -0.51 34.75
N ARG A 59 -4.69 0.02 33.72
CA ARG A 59 -3.38 0.68 33.86
C ARG A 59 -3.45 1.94 34.72
N VAL A 60 -4.50 2.75 34.55
CA VAL A 60 -4.72 3.95 35.38
C VAL A 60 -4.96 3.56 36.83
N ALA A 61 -5.78 2.55 37.11
CA ALA A 61 -6.03 2.08 38.48
C ALA A 61 -4.78 1.46 39.13
N GLU A 62 -3.93 0.79 38.36
CA GLU A 62 -2.64 0.26 38.84
C GLU A 62 -1.66 1.37 39.24
N LEU A 63 -1.56 2.42 38.43
CA LEU A 63 -0.64 3.54 38.67
C LEU A 63 -1.19 4.57 39.67
N ARG A 64 -2.52 4.70 39.75
CA ARG A 64 -3.21 5.62 40.67
C ARG A 64 -4.26 4.88 41.52
N PRO A 65 -3.85 4.11 42.55
CA PRO A 65 -4.77 3.29 43.35
C PRO A 65 -5.84 4.06 44.13
N ASP A 66 -5.64 5.37 44.35
CA ASP A 66 -6.58 6.26 45.01
C ASP A 66 -7.66 6.82 44.07
N ILE A 67 -7.57 6.56 42.76
CA ILE A 67 -8.58 7.01 41.80
C ILE A 67 -9.97 6.46 42.14
N SER A 68 -10.97 7.31 42.03
CA SER A 68 -12.37 6.97 42.26
C SER A 68 -13.28 7.72 41.30
N LEU A 69 -14.53 7.28 41.19
CA LEU A 69 -15.54 7.87 40.31
C LEU A 69 -15.88 9.34 40.64
N ASN A 70 -15.45 9.85 41.79
CA ASN A 70 -15.64 11.25 42.18
C ASN A 70 -14.53 12.18 41.65
N HIS A 71 -13.43 11.65 41.11
CA HIS A 71 -12.41 12.48 40.47
C HIS A 71 -12.90 13.00 39.12
N PRO A 72 -12.40 14.15 38.65
CA PRO A 72 -12.58 14.56 37.27
C PRO A 72 -12.12 13.46 36.32
N SER A 73 -12.88 13.22 35.25
CA SER A 73 -12.48 12.22 34.27
C SER A 73 -11.13 12.56 33.66
N CYS A 74 -10.25 11.57 33.63
CA CYS A 74 -8.96 11.65 32.94
C CYS A 74 -8.95 10.82 31.65
N VAL A 75 -10.08 10.19 31.29
CA VAL A 75 -10.21 9.34 30.10
C VAL A 75 -11.43 9.79 29.33
N THR A 76 -11.24 10.27 28.11
CA THR A 76 -12.31 10.60 27.17
C THR A 76 -12.36 9.53 26.07
N ALA A 77 -13.55 9.01 25.79
CA ALA A 77 -13.78 7.98 24.78
C ALA A 77 -14.87 8.41 23.81
N VAL A 78 -14.59 8.35 22.51
CA VAL A 78 -15.51 8.75 21.44
C VAL A 78 -15.92 7.55 20.61
N GLU A 79 -17.22 7.37 20.37
CA GLU A 79 -17.74 6.33 19.48
C GLU A 79 -19.01 6.82 18.76
N VAL A 80 -19.05 6.61 17.44
CA VAL A 80 -20.12 7.09 16.58
C VAL A 80 -21.33 6.15 16.60
N GLU A 81 -21.14 4.86 16.80
CA GLU A 81 -22.19 3.84 16.80
C GLU A 81 -22.70 3.57 18.23
N PRO A 82 -23.97 3.92 18.55
CA PRO A 82 -24.51 3.77 19.90
C PRO A 82 -24.46 2.34 20.45
N ASN A 83 -24.58 1.33 19.58
CA ASN A 83 -24.50 -0.07 19.98
C ASN A 83 -23.10 -0.49 20.42
N GLU A 84 -22.05 0.03 19.78
CA GLU A 84 -20.67 -0.28 20.15
C GLU A 84 -20.29 0.48 21.43
N LEU A 85 -20.72 1.75 21.55
CA LEU A 85 -20.58 2.53 22.78
C LEU A 85 -21.19 1.82 24.00
N ASN A 86 -22.41 1.29 23.85
CA ASN A 86 -23.05 0.50 24.91
C ASN A 86 -22.24 -0.74 25.29
N LYS A 87 -21.61 -1.43 24.32
CA LYS A 87 -20.73 -2.58 24.64
C LYS A 87 -19.48 -2.14 25.39
N ALA A 88 -18.89 -1.01 24.99
CA ALA A 88 -17.71 -0.44 25.64
C ALA A 88 -18.00 -0.10 27.10
N GLN A 89 -19.12 0.57 27.38
CA GLN A 89 -19.59 0.88 28.73
C GLN A 89 -19.77 -0.40 29.55
N ASN A 90 -20.53 -1.38 29.04
CA ASN A 90 -20.76 -2.65 29.72
C ASN A 90 -19.45 -3.42 30.01
N ARG A 91 -18.46 -3.36 29.11
CA ARG A 91 -17.16 -4.02 29.28
C ARG A 91 -16.38 -3.41 30.45
N VAL A 92 -16.38 -2.09 30.57
CA VAL A 92 -15.74 -1.37 31.67
C VAL A 92 -16.52 -1.61 32.98
N ASP A 93 -17.84 -1.43 32.97
CA ASP A 93 -18.71 -1.58 34.16
C ASP A 93 -18.69 -3.00 34.75
N SER A 94 -18.51 -4.02 33.91
CA SER A 94 -18.41 -5.42 34.36
C SER A 94 -17.07 -5.73 35.05
N SER A 95 -16.10 -4.82 35.01
CA SER A 95 -14.76 -5.04 35.54
C SER A 95 -14.68 -4.63 37.02
N ILE A 96 -14.61 -5.63 37.89
CA ILE A 96 -14.62 -5.43 39.35
C ILE A 96 -13.37 -4.66 39.79
N GLY A 97 -13.57 -3.58 40.55
CA GLY A 97 -12.50 -2.82 41.20
C GLY A 97 -11.88 -1.70 40.36
N LEU A 98 -12.35 -1.47 39.13
CA LEU A 98 -11.89 -0.37 38.28
C LEU A 98 -12.83 0.84 38.42
N ASN A 99 -12.49 1.76 39.32
CA ASN A 99 -13.28 2.98 39.59
C ASN A 99 -12.76 4.20 38.83
N VAL A 100 -12.34 4.02 37.58
CA VAL A 100 -11.78 5.09 36.74
C VAL A 100 -12.90 5.83 36.02
N PRO A 101 -13.12 7.15 36.28
CA PRO A 101 -14.17 7.91 35.60
C PRO A 101 -13.84 8.14 34.12
N ILE A 102 -14.76 7.76 33.23
CA ILE A 102 -14.67 7.96 31.77
C ILE A 102 -15.72 8.97 31.31
N GLU A 103 -15.31 9.93 30.50
CA GLU A 103 -16.17 10.79 29.71
C GLU A 103 -16.51 10.09 28.38
N TRP A 104 -17.78 9.77 28.18
CA TRP A 104 -18.26 9.08 26.98
C TRP A 104 -18.91 10.06 26.00
N ILE A 105 -18.44 10.09 24.76
CA ILE A 105 -18.97 10.92 23.69
C ILE A 105 -19.54 10.00 22.60
N GLY A 106 -20.87 9.90 22.55
CA GLY A 106 -21.60 9.15 21.52
C GLY A 106 -21.83 9.96 20.25
N ASP A 107 -20.76 10.34 19.55
CA ASP A 107 -20.82 11.14 18.33
C ASP A 107 -19.66 10.79 17.38
N ASP A 108 -19.75 11.25 16.14
CA ASP A 108 -18.64 11.23 15.19
C ASP A 108 -17.46 12.05 15.74
N PHE A 109 -16.27 11.45 15.78
CA PHE A 109 -15.03 12.11 16.20
C PHE A 109 -14.81 13.46 15.52
N PHE A 110 -15.12 13.57 14.22
CA PHE A 110 -14.94 14.83 13.51
C PHE A 110 -15.92 15.91 13.96
N ARG A 111 -17.13 15.53 14.41
CA ARG A 111 -18.11 16.47 15.01
C ARG A 111 -17.73 16.82 16.45
N ALA A 112 -17.20 15.86 17.21
CA ALA A 112 -16.72 16.06 18.56
C ALA A 112 -15.43 16.90 18.64
N TYR A 113 -14.65 16.93 17.56
CA TYR A 113 -13.31 17.55 17.51
C TYR A 113 -13.24 18.99 18.06
N PRO A 114 -14.15 19.93 17.75
CA PRO A 114 -14.10 21.28 18.31
C PRO A 114 -14.26 21.32 19.84
N VAL A 115 -15.05 20.40 20.40
CA VAL A 115 -15.22 20.29 21.86
C VAL A 115 -13.95 19.71 22.48
N LEU A 116 -13.38 18.68 21.86
CA LEU A 116 -12.12 18.05 22.30
C LEU A 116 -10.93 19.02 22.24
N GLN A 117 -10.98 20.06 21.41
CA GLN A 117 -9.93 21.08 21.33
C GLN A 117 -9.90 22.04 22.51
N ALA A 118 -10.99 22.13 23.30
CA ALA A 118 -11.07 23.04 24.44
C ALA A 118 -9.96 22.79 25.46
N GLU A 119 -9.59 21.52 25.65
CA GLU A 119 -8.50 21.12 26.53
C GLU A 119 -7.70 19.98 25.91
N LYS A 120 -6.38 20.16 25.80
CA LYS A 120 -5.47 19.20 25.16
C LYS A 120 -5.22 17.96 26.03
N PHE A 121 -4.77 16.88 25.39
CA PHE A 121 -4.51 15.58 26.01
C PHE A 121 -3.00 15.32 26.18
N ASP A 122 -2.64 14.59 27.22
CA ASP A 122 -1.27 14.11 27.43
C ASP A 122 -1.01 12.85 26.58
N VAL A 123 -2.05 12.03 26.39
CA VAL A 123 -1.99 10.78 25.64
C VAL A 123 -3.20 10.68 24.71
N VAL A 124 -2.95 10.32 23.46
CA VAL A 124 -4.00 9.85 22.54
C VAL A 124 -3.60 8.46 22.06
N LEU A 125 -4.50 7.49 22.21
CA LEU A 125 -4.20 6.12 21.81
C LEU A 125 -5.44 5.42 21.24
N GLY A 126 -5.24 4.38 20.43
CA GLY A 126 -6.38 3.64 19.87
C GLY A 126 -6.13 2.92 18.56
N ASN A 127 -7.23 2.49 17.93
CA ASN A 127 -7.25 1.90 16.60
C ASN A 127 -8.25 2.64 15.69
N PRO A 128 -7.79 3.65 14.91
CA PRO A 128 -8.67 4.43 14.06
C PRO A 128 -9.27 3.59 12.91
N PRO A 129 -10.42 3.99 12.33
CA PRO A 129 -11.12 3.18 11.33
C PRO A 129 -10.39 3.09 9.98
N PHE A 130 -10.28 1.88 9.42
CA PHE A 130 -9.57 1.60 8.15
C PHE A 130 -10.49 1.69 6.92
N ILE A 131 -11.22 2.80 6.79
CA ILE A 131 -12.21 3.02 5.71
C ILE A 131 -11.76 4.16 4.80
N ARG A 132 -11.95 4.01 3.49
CA ARG A 132 -11.69 5.10 2.52
C ARG A 132 -12.73 6.21 2.66
N PHE A 133 -12.30 7.47 2.57
CA PHE A 133 -13.20 8.63 2.63
C PHE A 133 -14.32 8.63 1.58
N GLN A 134 -14.13 7.94 0.45
CA GLN A 134 -15.17 7.76 -0.55
C GLN A 134 -16.40 6.98 -0.06
N TYR A 135 -16.28 6.25 1.05
CA TYR A 135 -17.36 5.48 1.67
C TYR A 135 -17.93 6.13 2.94
N PHE A 136 -17.35 7.24 3.40
CA PHE A 136 -17.91 8.03 4.50
C PHE A 136 -19.14 8.80 4.05
N GLN A 137 -20.03 9.10 5.01
CA GLN A 137 -21.08 10.09 4.80
C GLN A 137 -20.47 11.43 4.41
N GLU A 138 -21.08 12.10 3.43
CA GLU A 138 -20.56 13.34 2.84
C GLU A 138 -20.35 14.44 3.89
N GLU A 139 -21.31 14.60 4.81
CA GLU A 139 -21.23 15.59 5.90
C GLU A 139 -20.02 15.36 6.81
N SER A 140 -19.84 14.14 7.33
CA SER A 140 -18.71 13.74 8.18
C SER A 140 -17.36 13.99 7.50
N ARG A 141 -17.24 13.59 6.23
CA ARG A 141 -16.04 13.83 5.42
C ARG A 141 -15.72 15.31 5.26
N ASP A 142 -16.73 16.13 4.99
CA ASP A 142 -16.53 17.55 4.73
C ASP A 142 -16.15 18.31 6.01
N ILE A 143 -16.70 17.91 7.16
CA ILE A 143 -16.26 18.37 8.50
C ILE A 143 -14.80 18.01 8.74
N ALA A 144 -14.43 16.74 8.57
CA ALA A 144 -13.05 16.27 8.71
C ALA A 144 -12.08 17.08 7.82
N PHE A 145 -12.46 17.30 6.57
CA PHE A 145 -11.64 18.06 5.62
C PHE A 145 -11.54 19.54 6.01
N GLY A 146 -12.56 20.11 6.66
CA GLY A 146 -12.49 21.44 7.28
C GLY A 146 -11.38 21.51 8.31
N HIS A 147 -11.46 20.67 9.34
CA HIS A 147 -10.48 20.66 10.44
C HIS A 147 -9.05 20.37 9.95
N LEU A 148 -8.89 19.47 8.98
CA LEU A 148 -7.58 19.21 8.39
C LEU A 148 -7.00 20.43 7.68
N ARG A 149 -7.82 21.17 6.92
CA ARG A 149 -7.37 22.41 6.26
C ARG A 149 -7.01 23.49 7.28
N ASP A 150 -7.76 23.58 8.37
CA ASP A 150 -7.47 24.53 9.46
C ASP A 150 -6.12 24.21 10.13
N ALA A 151 -5.74 22.93 10.22
CA ALA A 151 -4.41 22.47 10.65
C ALA A 151 -3.32 22.58 9.56
N GLY A 152 -3.66 23.11 8.37
CA GLY A 152 -2.78 23.23 7.21
C GLY A 152 -2.46 21.91 6.51
N TYR A 153 -3.23 20.85 6.75
CA TYR A 153 -3.10 19.54 6.10
C TYR A 153 -3.88 19.52 4.77
N LYS A 154 -3.38 18.81 3.75
CA LYS A 154 -4.07 18.70 2.45
C LYS A 154 -4.84 17.37 2.32
N PRO A 155 -6.14 17.32 2.68
CA PRO A 155 -6.93 16.10 2.56
C PRO A 155 -7.20 15.71 1.10
N THR A 156 -7.42 14.41 0.87
CA THR A 156 -7.84 13.87 -0.43
C THR A 156 -8.89 12.79 -0.26
N LYS A 157 -9.88 12.74 -1.15
CA LYS A 157 -10.94 11.72 -1.14
C LYS A 157 -10.42 10.30 -1.39
N LEU A 158 -9.19 10.18 -1.92
CA LEU A 158 -8.50 8.90 -2.14
C LEU A 158 -7.87 8.34 -0.86
N ALA A 159 -7.75 9.14 0.21
CA ALA A 159 -7.15 8.70 1.46
C ALA A 159 -8.12 7.85 2.29
N ASN A 160 -7.54 7.03 3.16
CA ASN A 160 -8.26 6.39 4.25
C ASN A 160 -8.46 7.36 5.42
N ALA A 161 -9.57 7.20 6.14
CA ALA A 161 -9.97 8.06 7.25
C ALA A 161 -9.01 8.00 8.43
N TRP A 162 -8.34 6.86 8.67
CA TRP A 162 -7.32 6.74 9.71
C TRP A 162 -6.27 7.88 9.64
N ALA A 163 -5.92 8.36 8.44
CA ALA A 163 -4.93 9.43 8.31
C ALA A 163 -5.44 10.77 8.88
N ALA A 164 -6.74 11.02 8.77
CA ALA A 164 -7.37 12.20 9.36
C ALA A 164 -7.50 12.07 10.88
N PHE A 165 -7.91 10.89 11.37
CA PHE A 165 -7.93 10.60 12.81
C PHE A 165 -6.55 10.87 13.42
N VAL A 166 -5.49 10.29 12.84
CA VAL A 166 -4.11 10.49 13.30
C VAL A 166 -3.72 11.96 13.28
N GLN A 167 -3.90 12.67 12.16
CA GLN A 167 -3.48 14.08 12.08
C GLN A 167 -4.22 14.93 13.12
N LEU A 168 -5.52 14.77 13.26
CA LEU A 168 -6.31 15.53 14.23
C LEU A 168 -5.96 15.14 15.67
N SER A 169 -5.66 13.87 15.95
CA SER A 169 -5.13 13.42 17.24
C SER A 169 -3.78 14.07 17.58
N ILE A 170 -2.88 14.25 16.61
CA ILE A 170 -1.61 14.99 16.80
C ILE A 170 -1.89 16.43 17.25
N GLU A 171 -2.90 17.09 16.66
CA GLU A 171 -3.30 18.44 17.04
C GLU A 171 -3.94 18.51 18.44
N LEU A 172 -4.53 17.42 18.95
CA LEU A 172 -5.14 17.35 20.28
C LEU A 172 -4.13 17.11 21.40
N LEU A 173 -2.88 16.76 21.08
CA LEU A 173 -1.83 16.53 22.07
C LEU A 173 -1.23 17.83 22.62
N LYS A 174 -0.88 17.82 23.90
CA LYS A 174 -0.02 18.82 24.53
C LYS A 174 1.45 18.64 24.09
N PRO A 175 2.29 19.68 24.23
CA PRO A 175 3.74 19.50 24.21
C PRO A 175 4.18 18.43 25.24
N GLY A 176 5.12 17.57 24.85
CA GLY A 176 5.55 16.39 25.62
C GLY A 176 4.59 15.18 25.55
N GLY A 177 3.43 15.34 24.90
CA GLY A 177 2.42 14.30 24.78
C GLY A 177 2.83 13.10 23.92
N ARG A 178 2.04 12.03 24.00
CA ARG A 178 2.31 10.73 23.37
C ARG A 178 1.15 10.24 22.52
N LEU A 179 1.47 9.68 21.37
CA LEU A 179 0.53 9.03 20.45
C LEU A 179 0.86 7.54 20.36
N ALA A 180 -0.12 6.66 20.61
CA ALA A 180 0.07 5.21 20.51
C ALA A 180 -1.07 4.57 19.71
N MET A 181 -0.82 4.13 18.47
CA MET A 181 -1.89 3.69 17.57
C MET A 181 -1.58 2.42 16.80
N VAL A 182 -2.62 1.64 16.52
CA VAL A 182 -2.59 0.58 15.51
C VAL A 182 -2.93 1.20 14.16
N LEU A 183 -1.99 1.21 13.22
CA LEU A 183 -2.17 1.86 11.92
C LEU A 183 -1.95 0.87 10.77
N PRO A 184 -2.60 1.04 9.61
CA PRO A 184 -2.28 0.23 8.44
C PRO A 184 -0.84 0.45 8.02
N ALA A 185 -0.15 -0.62 7.58
CA ALA A 185 1.19 -0.52 6.99
C ALA A 185 1.23 0.40 5.74
N GLU A 186 0.06 0.77 5.20
CA GLU A 186 -0.09 1.85 4.22
C GLU A 186 0.65 3.12 4.63
N LEU A 187 0.70 3.47 5.92
CA LEU A 187 1.47 4.60 6.44
C LEU A 187 2.89 4.66 5.88
N LEU A 188 3.53 3.49 5.71
CA LEU A 188 4.91 3.38 5.29
C LEU A 188 5.13 3.77 3.81
N GLN A 189 4.12 3.55 2.97
CA GLN A 189 4.33 3.41 1.53
C GLN A 189 3.35 4.19 0.64
N VAL A 190 2.15 4.55 1.12
CA VAL A 190 1.16 5.22 0.25
C VAL A 190 1.47 6.71 0.10
N GLN A 191 1.11 7.25 -1.08
CA GLN A 191 1.38 8.65 -1.41
C GLN A 191 0.55 9.63 -0.58
N TYR A 192 -0.71 9.30 -0.29
CA TYR A 192 -1.59 10.21 0.45
C TYR A 192 -1.13 10.41 1.91
N ALA A 193 -0.33 9.49 2.46
CA ALA A 193 0.26 9.60 3.80
C ALA A 193 1.62 10.34 3.80
N SER A 194 2.09 10.85 2.65
CA SER A 194 3.39 11.55 2.57
C SER A 194 3.44 12.81 3.41
N GLU A 195 2.35 13.58 3.45
CA GLU A 195 2.27 14.76 4.31
C GLU A 195 2.22 14.36 5.78
N LEU A 196 1.44 13.33 6.12
CA LEU A 196 1.35 12.80 7.48
C LEU A 196 2.71 12.32 8.01
N ARG A 197 3.50 11.59 7.21
CA ARG A 197 4.88 11.21 7.57
C ARG A 197 5.76 12.43 7.87
N SER A 198 5.63 13.49 7.07
CA SER A 198 6.38 14.74 7.30
C SER A 198 5.91 15.44 8.58
N ARG A 199 4.61 15.40 8.88
CA ARG A 199 4.02 15.94 10.11
C ARG A 199 4.48 15.17 11.34
N PHE A 200 4.59 13.84 11.25
CA PHE A 200 5.16 13.02 12.33
C PHE A 200 6.59 13.45 12.67
N VAL A 201 7.48 13.51 11.68
CA VAL A 201 8.87 13.96 11.84
C VAL A 201 8.94 15.36 12.46
N ALA A 202 8.10 16.27 11.98
CA ALA A 202 8.08 17.63 12.50
C ALA A 202 7.46 17.73 13.91
N SER A 203 6.57 16.82 14.28
CA SER A 203 5.77 16.93 15.51
C SER A 203 6.36 16.20 16.69
N PHE A 204 7.22 15.20 16.50
CA PHE A 204 7.70 14.34 17.57
C PHE A 204 9.22 14.27 17.60
N GLU A 205 9.77 14.05 18.79
CA GLU A 205 11.21 13.84 19.00
C GLU A 205 11.59 12.39 18.66
N HIS A 206 10.74 11.44 19.05
CA HIS A 206 11.03 10.01 18.95
C HIS A 206 9.82 9.22 18.47
N ILE A 207 10.04 8.31 17.51
CA ILE A 207 9.03 7.42 16.94
C ILE A 207 9.56 5.99 16.91
N VAL A 208 8.74 5.04 17.35
CA VAL A 208 8.98 3.61 17.18
C VAL A 208 7.88 3.02 16.31
N LEU A 209 8.29 2.29 15.28
CA LEU A 209 7.43 1.55 14.37
C LEU A 209 7.65 0.04 14.57
N ILE A 210 6.63 -0.64 15.08
CA ILE A 210 6.69 -2.10 15.30
C ILE A 210 5.83 -2.77 14.22
N GLY A 211 6.48 -3.44 13.29
CA GLY A 211 5.88 -4.28 12.27
C GLY A 211 5.84 -5.75 12.70
N PHE A 212 5.04 -6.54 11.97
CA PHE A 212 4.80 -7.95 12.27
C PHE A 212 5.10 -8.79 11.03
N LYS A 213 5.73 -9.95 11.23
CA LYS A 213 5.92 -10.94 10.18
C LYS A 213 4.69 -11.82 10.00
N GLN A 214 3.85 -11.96 11.03
CA GLN A 214 2.57 -12.62 10.92
C GLN A 214 1.43 -11.62 10.95
N LEU A 215 0.37 -11.89 10.17
CA LEU A 215 -0.83 -11.06 10.21
C LEU A 215 -1.49 -11.10 11.60
N ILE A 216 -1.49 -9.96 12.29
CA ILE A 216 -2.21 -9.78 13.56
C ILE A 216 -3.73 -9.93 13.38
N PHE A 217 -4.22 -9.63 12.17
CA PHE A 217 -5.63 -9.74 11.79
C PHE A 217 -5.77 -10.68 10.57
N PRO A 218 -5.74 -12.02 10.78
CA PRO A 218 -5.73 -12.98 9.67
C PRO A 218 -6.95 -12.89 8.75
N GLU A 219 -8.12 -12.53 9.31
CA GLU A 219 -9.39 -12.50 8.59
C GLU A 219 -9.46 -11.44 7.48
N ILE A 220 -8.66 -10.38 7.60
CA ILE A 220 -8.76 -9.20 6.73
C ILE A 220 -7.55 -8.98 5.83
N GLN A 221 -6.50 -9.79 6.01
CA GLN A 221 -5.24 -9.73 5.24
C GLN A 221 -4.63 -8.31 5.18
N GLN A 222 -4.92 -7.48 6.18
CA GLN A 222 -4.43 -6.12 6.28
C GLN A 222 -3.20 -6.11 7.17
N GLU A 223 -2.06 -5.72 6.61
CA GLU A 223 -0.85 -5.47 7.39
C GLU A 223 -1.03 -4.19 8.20
N VAL A 224 -0.56 -4.24 9.46
CA VAL A 224 -0.58 -3.12 10.40
C VAL A 224 0.82 -2.89 10.97
N VAL A 225 1.00 -1.71 11.55
CA VAL A 225 2.16 -1.29 12.32
C VAL A 225 1.66 -0.69 13.64
N LEU A 226 2.31 -1.01 14.75
CA LEU A 226 2.12 -0.23 15.98
C LEU A 226 3.02 1.00 15.88
N LEU A 227 2.41 2.18 16.02
CA LEU A 227 3.10 3.45 16.04
C LEU A 227 3.13 3.98 17.47
N LEU A 228 4.33 4.17 18.01
CA LEU A 228 4.59 4.85 19.27
C LEU A 228 5.30 6.16 18.94
N ALA A 229 4.70 7.32 19.25
CA ALA A 229 5.35 8.62 19.04
C ALA A 229 5.32 9.43 20.33
N GLU A 230 6.47 9.89 20.79
CA GLU A 230 6.62 10.63 22.03
C GLU A 230 7.43 11.92 21.86
N GLY A 231 7.37 12.78 22.88
CA GLY A 231 8.00 14.10 22.83
C GLY A 231 7.32 14.98 21.79
N LYS A 232 5.97 15.07 21.83
CA LYS A 232 5.24 16.01 20.97
C LYS A 232 5.83 17.41 21.15
N ARG A 233 6.35 18.00 20.08
CA ARG A 233 6.94 19.33 20.10
C ARG A 233 5.86 20.40 20.12
N GLU A 234 6.13 21.51 20.78
CA GLU A 234 5.29 22.72 20.68
C GLU A 234 5.44 23.37 19.30
N ASN A 235 6.67 23.44 18.81
CA ASN A 235 7.02 23.99 17.49
C ASN A 235 7.55 22.89 16.57
N PRO A 236 7.30 22.95 15.25
CA PRO A 236 7.85 21.99 14.29
C PRO A 236 9.38 21.87 14.37
N GLY A 237 9.89 20.64 14.43
CA GLY A 237 11.31 20.32 14.34
C GLY A 237 11.72 19.80 12.95
N ASP A 238 13.03 19.71 12.71
CA ASP A 238 13.61 19.16 11.48
C ASP A 238 14.22 17.75 11.69
N ASP A 239 14.31 17.31 12.94
CA ASP A 239 14.89 16.05 13.38
C ASP A 239 13.89 15.21 14.19
N CYS A 240 13.90 13.90 13.94
CA CYS A 240 13.11 12.90 14.64
C CYS A 240 13.84 11.57 14.57
N GLU A 241 14.09 10.96 15.73
CA GLU A 241 14.67 9.62 15.82
C GLU A 241 13.58 8.59 15.56
N ILE A 242 13.75 7.78 14.51
CA ILE A 242 12.79 6.74 14.15
C ILE A 242 13.43 5.36 14.28
N HIS A 243 12.85 4.51 15.12
CA HIS A 243 13.25 3.12 15.29
C HIS A 243 12.26 2.21 14.59
N THR A 244 12.76 1.25 13.81
CA THR A 244 11.93 0.24 13.15
C THR A 244 12.25 -1.14 13.68
N ILE A 245 11.23 -1.86 14.14
CA ILE A 245 11.34 -3.22 14.65
C ILE A 245 10.35 -4.10 13.90
N ASP A 246 10.76 -5.30 13.52
CA ASP A 246 9.86 -6.34 13.02
C ASP A 246 9.90 -7.54 13.98
N ILE A 247 8.77 -7.81 14.63
CA ILE A 247 8.56 -8.99 15.48
C ILE A 247 7.83 -10.09 14.74
N ASN A 248 7.88 -11.32 15.24
CA ASN A 248 7.22 -12.43 14.57
C ASN A 248 5.69 -12.33 14.66
N ASP A 249 5.16 -12.19 15.88
CA ASP A 249 3.73 -12.07 16.16
C ASP A 249 3.49 -11.31 17.48
N ALA A 250 2.22 -11.13 17.87
CA ALA A 250 1.86 -10.35 19.05
C ALA A 250 2.38 -10.93 20.39
N SER A 251 2.82 -12.19 20.45
CA SER A 251 3.39 -12.78 21.67
C SER A 251 4.72 -12.15 22.09
N GLU A 252 5.46 -11.57 21.15
CA GLU A 252 6.74 -10.88 21.41
C GLU A 252 6.54 -9.46 22.00
N LEU A 253 5.30 -8.98 22.10
CA LEU A 253 4.97 -7.72 22.77
C LEU A 253 4.90 -7.84 24.29
N ALA A 254 5.08 -9.05 24.85
CA ALA A 254 5.11 -9.24 26.30
C ALA A 254 6.26 -8.46 26.97
N GLU A 255 6.03 -7.98 28.19
CA GLU A 255 6.87 -7.00 28.90
C GLU A 255 8.37 -7.37 28.96
N GLY A 256 9.24 -6.38 28.71
CA GLY A 256 10.67 -6.42 28.98
C GLY A 256 11.55 -6.94 27.84
N VAL A 257 10.97 -7.51 26.79
CA VAL A 257 11.70 -8.02 25.63
C VAL A 257 12.00 -6.91 24.63
N LEU A 258 11.02 -6.03 24.37
CA LEU A 258 11.08 -5.08 23.28
C LEU A 258 11.83 -3.80 23.62
N GLU A 259 11.79 -3.34 24.87
CA GLU A 259 12.45 -2.10 25.31
C GLU A 259 13.96 -2.19 25.12
N ASN A 260 14.54 -3.34 25.46
CA ASN A 260 15.96 -3.60 25.24
C ASN A 260 16.30 -3.62 23.74
N GLN A 261 15.43 -4.20 22.91
CA GLN A 261 15.62 -4.21 21.46
C GLN A 261 15.53 -2.80 20.85
N ILE A 262 14.57 -1.97 21.28
CA ILE A 262 14.44 -0.58 20.86
C ILE A 262 15.73 0.19 21.19
N ALA A 263 16.22 0.08 22.43
CA ALA A 263 17.41 0.78 22.89
C ALA A 263 18.69 0.43 22.11
N HIS A 264 18.77 -0.78 21.53
CA HIS A 264 19.91 -1.23 20.72
C HIS A 264 19.68 -1.12 19.21
N THR A 265 18.49 -0.69 18.79
CA THR A 265 18.18 -0.45 17.38
C THR A 265 18.68 0.94 17.00
N PRO A 266 19.51 1.09 15.94
CA PRO A 266 19.97 2.41 15.52
C PRO A 266 18.82 3.33 15.12
N ALA A 267 18.85 4.57 15.59
CA ALA A 267 17.92 5.61 15.16
C ALA A 267 18.09 5.89 13.66
N ARG A 268 16.96 6.03 12.97
CA ARG A 268 16.90 6.40 11.55
C ARG A 268 16.26 7.76 11.40
N HIS A 269 16.56 8.40 10.27
CA HIS A 269 16.04 9.72 9.94
C HIS A 269 15.21 9.66 8.67
N SER A 270 14.12 10.42 8.66
CA SER A 270 13.26 10.57 7.49
C SER A 270 13.38 11.98 6.92
N ARG A 271 13.29 12.09 5.59
CA ARG A 271 13.20 13.37 4.89
C ARG A 271 11.87 13.53 4.19
N LYS A 272 11.56 14.77 3.81
CA LYS A 272 10.33 15.11 3.07
C LYS A 272 10.25 14.30 1.77
N GLY A 273 9.09 13.65 1.55
CA GLY A 273 8.83 12.84 0.36
C GLY A 273 9.33 11.40 0.43
N MET A 274 10.15 11.05 1.44
CA MET A 274 10.62 9.68 1.64
C MET A 274 9.46 8.75 2.05
N LYS A 275 9.43 7.55 1.47
CA LYS A 275 8.57 6.46 1.96
C LYS A 275 9.29 5.80 3.14
N TRP A 276 8.59 5.57 4.24
CA TRP A 276 9.18 4.96 5.44
C TRP A 276 9.52 3.48 5.27
N THR A 277 9.15 2.84 4.16
CA THR A 277 9.69 1.53 3.77
C THR A 277 11.22 1.54 3.74
N SER A 278 11.86 2.65 3.37
CA SER A 278 13.33 2.76 3.36
C SER A 278 13.97 2.76 4.75
N LEU A 279 13.22 2.99 5.83
CA LEU A 279 13.73 2.95 7.20
C LEU A 279 14.14 1.53 7.62
N TYR A 280 13.63 0.51 6.93
CA TYR A 280 13.97 -0.90 7.18
C TYR A 280 15.28 -1.35 6.50
N LEU A 281 15.93 -0.47 5.74
CA LEU A 281 17.20 -0.75 5.09
C LEU A 281 18.38 -0.64 6.07
N SER A 282 19.42 -1.44 5.89
CA SER A 282 20.71 -1.20 6.53
C SER A 282 21.27 0.19 6.16
N GLU A 283 22.16 0.75 7.00
CA GLU A 283 22.72 2.09 6.78
C GLU A 283 23.50 2.20 5.46
N SER A 284 24.27 1.17 5.12
CA SER A 284 24.98 1.09 3.84
C SER A 284 24.03 1.01 2.65
N ALA A 285 22.97 0.21 2.74
CA ALA A 285 21.94 0.09 1.72
C ALA A 285 21.20 1.42 1.50
N PHE A 286 20.76 2.07 2.58
CA PHE A 286 20.11 3.37 2.53
C PHE A 286 21.03 4.43 1.91
N SER A 287 22.28 4.52 2.36
CA SER A 287 23.26 5.50 1.86
C SER A 287 23.54 5.29 0.36
N ALA A 288 23.69 4.05 -0.10
CA ALA A 288 23.93 3.75 -1.51
C ALA A 288 22.74 4.16 -2.39
N ILE A 289 21.51 3.85 -1.96
CA ILE A 289 20.29 4.24 -2.67
C ILE A 289 20.14 5.78 -2.70
N ASP A 290 20.38 6.44 -1.57
CA ASP A 290 20.26 7.89 -1.46
C ASP A 290 21.29 8.63 -2.34
N LYS A 291 22.53 8.15 -2.34
CA LYS A 291 23.58 8.66 -3.22
C LYS A 291 23.17 8.48 -4.69
N ALA A 292 22.58 7.34 -5.04
CA ALA A 292 22.13 7.08 -6.39
C ALA A 292 20.94 7.96 -6.82
N GLU A 293 19.97 8.22 -5.94
CA GLU A 293 18.83 9.10 -6.27
C GLU A 293 19.28 10.48 -6.79
N ASN A 294 20.41 10.97 -6.28
CA ASN A 294 20.96 12.28 -6.61
C ASN A 294 22.03 12.26 -7.71
N HIS A 295 22.27 11.12 -8.36
CA HIS A 295 23.29 11.02 -9.40
C HIS A 295 22.85 11.76 -10.69
N PRO A 296 23.67 12.69 -11.23
CA PRO A 296 23.26 13.57 -12.33
C PRO A 296 23.01 12.84 -13.66
N GLU A 297 23.66 11.69 -13.87
CA GLU A 297 23.51 10.89 -15.09
C GLU A 297 22.40 9.84 -15.02
N LEU A 298 21.74 9.67 -13.87
CA LEU A 298 20.62 8.73 -13.76
C LEU A 298 19.34 9.34 -14.32
N THR A 299 18.66 8.56 -15.15
CA THR A 299 17.44 8.99 -15.84
C THR A 299 16.22 8.28 -15.25
N ARG A 300 15.10 8.98 -15.09
CA ARG A 300 13.84 8.36 -14.66
C ARG A 300 13.18 7.63 -15.83
N LEU A 301 12.47 6.52 -15.55
CA LEU A 301 11.74 5.78 -16.59
C LEU A 301 10.78 6.69 -17.37
N SER A 302 10.15 7.69 -16.74
CA SER A 302 9.28 8.66 -17.40
C SER A 302 9.94 9.46 -18.54
N VAL A 303 11.27 9.59 -18.52
CA VAL A 303 12.02 10.25 -19.60
C VAL A 303 12.18 9.29 -20.78
N LEU A 304 12.23 7.98 -20.54
CA LEU A 304 12.53 6.94 -21.54
C LEU A 304 11.26 6.29 -22.13
N ALA A 305 10.20 6.18 -21.32
CA ALA A 305 8.96 5.51 -21.69
C ALA A 305 7.76 6.01 -20.86
N ASP A 306 6.59 5.96 -21.47
CA ASP A 306 5.30 6.17 -20.79
C ASP A 306 4.78 4.83 -20.27
N VAL A 307 4.37 4.81 -19.00
CA VAL A 307 3.76 3.63 -18.36
C VAL A 307 2.29 3.91 -18.10
N GLU A 308 1.42 3.04 -18.59
CA GLU A 308 -0.03 3.13 -18.42
C GLU A 308 -0.59 1.80 -17.90
N VAL A 309 -1.74 1.87 -17.23
CA VAL A 309 -2.44 0.65 -16.79
C VAL A 309 -2.89 -0.16 -18.02
N GLY A 310 -2.84 -1.49 -17.89
CA GLY A 310 -3.45 -2.40 -18.86
C GLY A 310 -4.96 -2.21 -19.03
N VAL A 311 -5.54 -2.91 -19.99
CA VAL A 311 -6.96 -2.77 -20.34
C VAL A 311 -7.85 -3.21 -19.18
N VAL A 312 -8.73 -2.30 -18.74
CA VAL A 312 -9.78 -2.57 -17.75
C VAL A 312 -11.07 -2.98 -18.46
N THR A 313 -11.24 -4.29 -18.67
CA THR A 313 -12.41 -4.82 -19.40
C THR A 313 -13.71 -4.70 -18.60
N GLY A 314 -13.63 -4.70 -17.27
CA GLY A 314 -14.78 -4.75 -16.37
C GLY A 314 -15.43 -6.13 -16.21
N LEU A 315 -15.11 -7.08 -17.09
CA LEU A 315 -15.58 -8.47 -17.04
C LEU A 315 -14.69 -9.36 -17.91
N ASN A 316 -13.54 -9.79 -17.37
CA ASN A 316 -12.54 -10.56 -18.14
C ASN A 316 -13.11 -11.86 -18.72
N SER A 317 -14.01 -12.54 -18.01
CA SER A 317 -14.64 -13.79 -18.48
C SER A 317 -15.48 -13.64 -19.75
N PHE A 318 -15.93 -12.42 -20.08
CA PHE A 318 -16.64 -12.13 -21.32
C PHE A 318 -15.73 -11.54 -22.39
N PHE A 319 -14.86 -10.59 -22.02
CA PHE A 319 -14.06 -9.86 -23.01
C PHE A 319 -12.76 -10.57 -23.40
N VAL A 320 -12.21 -11.44 -22.55
CA VAL A 320 -10.95 -12.15 -22.78
C VAL A 320 -11.24 -13.62 -22.96
N ILE A 321 -11.10 -14.10 -24.21
CA ILE A 321 -11.49 -15.44 -24.63
C ILE A 321 -10.29 -16.20 -25.23
N ASP A 322 -10.43 -17.52 -25.31
CA ASP A 322 -9.44 -18.41 -25.92
C ASP A 322 -9.55 -18.46 -27.44
N SER A 323 -8.57 -19.12 -28.07
CA SER A 323 -8.48 -19.21 -29.54
C SER A 323 -9.61 -20.02 -30.17
N GLU A 324 -10.18 -20.98 -29.44
CA GLU A 324 -11.28 -21.82 -29.92
C GLU A 324 -12.55 -20.99 -30.00
N ARG A 325 -12.88 -20.29 -28.92
CA ARG A 325 -14.02 -19.40 -28.84
C ARG A 325 -13.98 -18.30 -29.89
N VAL A 326 -12.81 -17.72 -30.18
CA VAL A 326 -12.66 -16.72 -31.26
C VAL A 326 -13.11 -17.28 -32.60
N ARG A 327 -12.71 -18.52 -32.93
CA ARG A 327 -13.09 -19.19 -34.19
C ARG A 327 -14.57 -19.54 -34.20
N ASP A 328 -15.08 -20.09 -33.10
CA ASP A 328 -16.47 -20.54 -33.00
C ASP A 328 -17.47 -19.39 -33.26
N ILE A 329 -17.15 -18.18 -32.80
CA ILE A 329 -18.02 -17.01 -32.98
C ILE A 329 -17.66 -16.15 -34.19
N GLY A 330 -16.56 -16.45 -34.89
CA GLY A 330 -16.06 -15.67 -36.03
C GLY A 330 -15.53 -14.28 -35.64
N ALA A 331 -14.79 -14.18 -34.52
CA ALA A 331 -14.27 -12.92 -33.97
C ALA A 331 -12.81 -12.61 -34.34
N GLU A 332 -12.22 -13.25 -35.34
CA GLU A 332 -10.80 -13.10 -35.71
C GLU A 332 -10.45 -11.64 -36.03
N ASN A 333 -11.33 -10.95 -36.78
CA ASN A 333 -11.16 -9.53 -37.12
C ASN A 333 -11.71 -8.56 -36.06
N PHE A 334 -12.22 -9.11 -34.96
CA PHE A 334 -12.85 -8.37 -33.86
C PHE A 334 -12.17 -8.66 -32.53
N SER A 335 -10.92 -9.13 -32.57
CA SER A 335 -10.14 -9.46 -31.40
C SER A 335 -8.69 -9.00 -31.54
N THR A 336 -8.02 -8.81 -30.42
CA THR A 336 -6.63 -8.40 -30.33
C THR A 336 -5.91 -9.35 -29.38
N PRO A 337 -4.70 -9.85 -29.71
CA PRO A 337 -3.90 -10.66 -28.79
C PRO A 337 -3.74 -9.96 -27.43
N VAL A 338 -3.84 -10.70 -26.33
CA VAL A 338 -3.75 -10.13 -24.97
C VAL A 338 -3.02 -11.05 -24.01
N VAL A 339 -2.20 -10.46 -23.14
CA VAL A 339 -1.55 -11.14 -22.02
C VAL A 339 -2.18 -10.66 -20.71
N GLY A 340 -2.67 -11.59 -19.90
CA GLY A 340 -3.28 -11.26 -18.60
C GLY A 340 -2.57 -11.84 -17.39
N LYS A 341 -1.52 -12.64 -17.59
CA LYS A 341 -0.77 -13.32 -16.54
C LYS A 341 0.71 -12.96 -16.63
N THR A 342 1.20 -12.21 -15.63
CA THR A 342 2.61 -11.83 -15.50
C THR A 342 3.54 -13.04 -15.46
N SER A 343 3.11 -14.15 -14.86
CA SER A 343 3.89 -15.41 -14.78
C SER A 343 4.18 -16.07 -16.13
N ALA A 344 3.51 -15.65 -17.21
CA ALA A 344 3.81 -16.10 -18.56
C ALA A 344 5.00 -15.37 -19.21
N LEU A 345 5.37 -14.20 -18.67
CA LEU A 345 6.46 -13.37 -19.16
C LEU A 345 7.76 -13.81 -18.45
N LYS A 346 8.60 -14.58 -19.14
CA LYS A 346 9.77 -15.27 -18.53
C LYS A 346 11.14 -14.74 -18.96
N GLY A 347 11.19 -13.63 -19.68
CA GLY A 347 12.43 -13.06 -20.22
C GLY A 347 12.24 -11.61 -20.63
N LEU A 348 13.24 -11.05 -21.30
CA LEU A 348 13.25 -9.66 -21.76
C LEU A 348 12.39 -9.42 -23.01
N SER A 349 11.97 -10.47 -23.70
CA SER A 349 11.02 -10.37 -24.80
C SER A 349 9.94 -11.45 -24.72
N PHE A 350 8.77 -11.10 -25.25
CA PHE A 350 7.63 -11.99 -25.44
C PHE A 350 7.30 -12.08 -26.93
N GLY A 351 7.77 -13.17 -27.54
CA GLY A 351 7.71 -13.42 -28.96
C GLY A 351 6.66 -14.45 -29.36
N VAL A 352 6.68 -14.82 -30.63
CA VAL A 352 5.65 -15.66 -31.27
C VAL A 352 5.55 -17.04 -30.61
N ASP A 353 6.68 -17.65 -30.26
CA ASP A 353 6.69 -18.97 -29.65
C ASP A 353 6.20 -18.95 -28.20
N GLU A 354 6.50 -17.88 -27.44
CA GLU A 354 5.92 -17.68 -26.11
C GLU A 354 4.41 -17.46 -26.19
N PHE A 355 3.94 -16.66 -27.15
CA PHE A 355 2.51 -16.44 -27.33
C PHE A 355 1.77 -17.71 -27.76
N ARG A 356 2.40 -18.57 -28.59
CA ARG A 356 1.87 -19.90 -28.93
C ARG A 356 1.73 -20.80 -27.70
N ALA A 357 2.74 -20.85 -26.83
CA ALA A 357 2.66 -21.61 -25.58
C ALA A 357 1.66 -20.99 -24.58
N TYR A 358 1.52 -19.67 -24.57
CA TYR A 358 0.58 -18.94 -23.71
C TYR A 358 -0.88 -19.27 -24.06
N ARG A 359 -1.26 -19.20 -25.35
CA ARG A 359 -2.64 -19.41 -25.80
C ARG A 359 -3.16 -20.85 -25.60
N GLU A 360 -2.26 -21.81 -25.40
CA GLU A 360 -2.62 -23.19 -25.04
C GLU A 360 -3.08 -23.32 -23.59
N LYS A 361 -2.66 -22.38 -22.72
CA LYS A 361 -2.89 -22.44 -21.27
C LYS A 361 -3.88 -21.39 -20.78
N TYR A 362 -3.99 -20.26 -21.49
CA TYR A 362 -4.74 -19.11 -21.04
C TYR A 362 -5.58 -18.48 -22.16
N PRO A 363 -6.72 -17.85 -21.82
CA PRO A 363 -7.39 -16.89 -22.69
C PRO A 363 -6.41 -15.82 -23.18
N SER A 364 -6.43 -15.59 -24.49
CA SER A 364 -5.34 -14.91 -25.21
C SER A 364 -5.81 -13.89 -26.23
N TYR A 365 -7.13 -13.68 -26.33
CA TYR A 365 -7.72 -12.69 -27.24
C TYR A 365 -8.72 -11.80 -26.49
N LEU A 366 -8.53 -10.49 -26.63
CA LEU A 366 -9.44 -9.47 -26.15
C LEU A 366 -10.39 -9.07 -27.28
N LEU A 367 -11.70 -9.18 -27.07
CA LEU A 367 -12.69 -8.67 -28.00
C LEU A 367 -12.60 -7.14 -28.12
N ASN A 368 -12.50 -6.65 -29.36
CA ASN A 368 -12.35 -5.24 -29.68
C ASN A 368 -13.38 -4.83 -30.72
N PHE A 369 -14.44 -4.17 -30.26
CA PHE A 369 -15.52 -3.67 -31.12
C PHE A 369 -15.44 -2.16 -31.38
N ASN A 370 -14.40 -1.47 -30.88
CA ASN A 370 -14.30 -0.02 -30.95
C ASN A 370 -14.37 0.48 -32.40
N GLY A 371 -15.26 1.45 -32.64
CA GLY A 371 -15.44 2.03 -33.98
C GLY A 371 -16.15 1.12 -34.99
N ILE A 372 -16.58 -0.09 -34.60
CA ILE A 372 -17.23 -1.06 -35.49
C ILE A 372 -18.76 -0.89 -35.45
N PRO A 373 -19.42 -0.51 -36.55
CA PRO A 373 -20.87 -0.41 -36.64
C PRO A 373 -21.57 -1.77 -36.43
N LYS A 374 -22.77 -1.76 -35.84
CA LYS A 374 -23.53 -2.97 -35.50
C LYS A 374 -23.79 -3.89 -36.72
N ASN A 375 -24.01 -3.31 -37.90
CA ASN A 375 -24.24 -4.05 -39.15
C ASN A 375 -22.98 -4.71 -39.74
N ARG A 376 -21.79 -4.44 -39.19
CA ARG A 376 -20.53 -5.09 -39.59
C ARG A 376 -20.11 -6.21 -38.64
N ILE A 377 -20.89 -6.45 -37.59
CA ILE A 377 -20.63 -7.53 -36.63
C ILE A 377 -21.24 -8.83 -37.18
N PRO A 378 -20.48 -9.94 -37.28
CA PRO A 378 -20.99 -11.21 -37.78
C PRO A 378 -22.02 -11.81 -36.83
N SER A 379 -22.89 -12.70 -37.34
CA SER A 379 -23.99 -13.29 -36.56
C SER A 379 -23.50 -14.03 -35.32
N GLY A 380 -22.41 -14.81 -35.41
CA GLY A 380 -21.85 -15.53 -34.27
C GLY A 380 -21.43 -14.61 -33.11
N VAL A 381 -20.81 -13.48 -33.42
CA VAL A 381 -20.49 -12.45 -32.41
C VAL A 381 -21.76 -11.79 -31.88
N HIS A 382 -22.77 -11.57 -32.71
CA HIS A 382 -24.04 -11.00 -32.29
C HIS A 382 -24.79 -11.90 -31.29
N ASP A 383 -24.76 -13.21 -31.51
CA ASP A 383 -25.31 -14.22 -30.60
C ASP A 383 -24.52 -14.27 -29.29
N TYR A 384 -23.19 -14.16 -29.37
CA TYR A 384 -22.32 -14.08 -28.20
C TYR A 384 -22.61 -12.85 -27.34
N ILE A 385 -22.81 -11.68 -27.96
CA ILE A 385 -23.20 -10.44 -27.28
C ILE A 385 -24.57 -10.61 -26.61
N ALA A 386 -25.56 -11.15 -27.32
CA ALA A 386 -26.90 -11.40 -26.78
C ALA A 386 -26.87 -12.38 -25.58
N HIS A 387 -26.01 -13.39 -25.63
CA HIS A 387 -25.76 -14.28 -24.50
C HIS A 387 -25.14 -13.54 -23.30
N GLY A 388 -24.16 -12.66 -23.54
CA GLY A 388 -23.62 -11.80 -22.49
C GLY A 388 -24.68 -10.89 -21.88
N GLU A 389 -25.59 -10.35 -22.69
CA GLU A 389 -26.70 -9.52 -22.22
C GLU A 389 -27.68 -10.31 -21.34
N SER A 390 -28.08 -11.52 -21.75
CA SER A 390 -28.96 -12.37 -20.95
C SER A 390 -28.30 -12.83 -19.65
N ALA A 391 -26.98 -13.02 -19.63
CA ALA A 391 -26.18 -13.30 -18.44
C ALA A 391 -25.90 -12.06 -17.56
N GLY A 392 -26.35 -10.86 -17.98
CA GLY A 392 -26.19 -9.62 -17.20
C GLY A 392 -24.82 -8.95 -17.32
N ALA A 393 -23.97 -9.32 -18.28
CA ALA A 393 -22.64 -8.73 -18.49
C ALA A 393 -22.67 -7.19 -18.64
N HIS A 394 -23.71 -6.67 -19.30
CA HIS A 394 -23.94 -5.25 -19.51
C HIS A 394 -24.27 -4.45 -18.23
N LYS A 395 -24.71 -5.13 -17.16
CA LYS A 395 -25.12 -4.49 -15.90
C LYS A 395 -23.94 -4.17 -14.98
N GLY A 396 -22.78 -4.78 -15.21
CA GLY A 396 -21.57 -4.51 -14.43
C GLY A 396 -21.17 -3.03 -14.52
N TYR A 397 -20.73 -2.43 -13.41
CA TYR A 397 -20.48 -0.98 -13.31
C TYR A 397 -19.67 -0.38 -14.47
N LYS A 398 -18.56 -1.03 -14.87
CA LYS A 398 -17.74 -0.54 -15.99
C LYS A 398 -18.42 -0.69 -17.35
N CYS A 399 -19.25 -1.71 -17.52
CA CYS A 399 -20.02 -1.94 -18.74
C CYS A 399 -21.19 -0.95 -18.85
N SER A 400 -21.90 -0.70 -17.75
CA SER A 400 -23.12 0.12 -17.71
C SER A 400 -22.87 1.61 -17.94
N ILE A 401 -21.68 2.11 -17.60
CA ILE A 401 -21.30 3.51 -17.83
C ILE A 401 -20.78 3.80 -19.26
N ARG A 402 -20.61 2.77 -20.10
CA ARG A 402 -20.15 2.95 -21.50
C ARG A 402 -21.32 3.27 -22.42
N LYS A 403 -21.08 4.10 -23.44
CA LYS A 403 -22.08 4.39 -24.49
C LYS A 403 -22.58 3.12 -25.17
N ARG A 404 -21.67 2.22 -25.51
CA ARG A 404 -21.97 0.85 -25.94
C ARG A 404 -21.22 -0.07 -24.98
N TRP A 405 -21.94 -0.91 -24.23
CA TRP A 405 -21.36 -1.65 -23.12
C TRP A 405 -20.19 -2.58 -23.53
N ILE A 406 -20.20 -3.03 -24.79
CA ILE A 406 -19.16 -3.85 -25.43
C ILE A 406 -17.90 -3.08 -25.87
N ASP A 407 -17.93 -1.75 -25.90
CA ASP A 407 -16.79 -0.93 -26.32
C ASP A 407 -15.82 -0.73 -25.16
N VAL A 408 -14.84 -1.63 -25.07
CA VAL A 408 -13.79 -1.57 -24.05
C VAL A 408 -12.83 -0.41 -24.38
N PRO A 409 -12.69 0.58 -23.50
CA PRO A 409 -11.87 1.76 -23.78
C PRO A 409 -10.37 1.46 -23.74
N SER A 410 -9.57 2.33 -24.40
CA SER A 410 -8.11 2.34 -24.32
C SER A 410 -7.44 1.03 -24.75
N ILE A 411 -7.91 0.41 -25.85
CA ILE A 411 -7.19 -0.72 -26.46
C ILE A 411 -6.14 -0.14 -27.42
N TYR A 412 -4.86 -0.42 -27.14
CA TYR A 412 -3.74 -0.14 -28.02
C TYR A 412 -2.64 -1.18 -27.79
N ILE A 413 -1.73 -1.31 -28.76
CA ILE A 413 -0.57 -2.21 -28.71
C ILE A 413 0.61 -1.43 -28.12
N PRO A 414 1.12 -1.79 -26.93
CA PRO A 414 2.34 -1.20 -26.37
C PRO A 414 3.61 -1.79 -26.97
N ASP A 415 4.73 -1.09 -26.80
CA ASP A 415 6.07 -1.60 -27.16
C ASP A 415 6.58 -2.64 -26.15
N GLY A 416 6.07 -2.58 -24.91
CA GLY A 416 6.43 -3.53 -23.86
C GLY A 416 5.41 -3.64 -22.73
N PHE A 417 5.68 -4.60 -21.85
CA PHE A 417 4.91 -4.94 -20.67
C PHE A 417 5.78 -4.74 -19.43
N LEU A 418 5.31 -3.96 -18.47
CA LEU A 418 5.98 -3.81 -17.18
C LEU A 418 5.16 -4.52 -16.10
N PHE A 419 5.85 -5.29 -15.26
CA PHE A 419 5.19 -5.99 -14.16
C PHE A 419 4.57 -4.97 -13.20
N ARG A 420 3.26 -5.07 -13.01
CA ARG A 420 2.52 -4.28 -12.02
C ARG A 420 2.59 -4.96 -10.66
N GLN A 421 2.18 -6.23 -10.62
CA GLN A 421 2.22 -7.09 -9.43
C GLN A 421 3.43 -8.01 -9.52
N ILE A 422 4.31 -7.93 -8.54
CA ILE A 422 5.66 -8.50 -8.54
C ILE A 422 5.82 -9.39 -7.31
N HIS A 423 6.17 -10.65 -7.53
CA HIS A 423 6.56 -11.57 -6.45
C HIS A 423 8.09 -11.63 -6.29
N GLY A 424 8.83 -11.80 -7.39
CA GLY A 424 10.30 -11.90 -7.37
C GLY A 424 11.00 -10.55 -7.55
N TYR A 425 11.01 -10.06 -8.79
CA TYR A 425 11.64 -8.81 -9.21
C TYR A 425 10.80 -8.12 -10.29
N PRO A 426 10.92 -6.78 -10.44
CA PRO A 426 10.29 -6.07 -11.54
C PRO A 426 10.94 -6.46 -12.87
N LEU A 427 10.16 -6.49 -13.95
CA LEU A 427 10.68 -6.78 -15.28
C LEU A 427 9.95 -5.97 -16.34
N LEU A 428 10.71 -5.39 -17.27
CA LEU A 428 10.23 -4.74 -18.48
C LEU A 428 10.45 -5.67 -19.67
N VAL A 429 9.37 -6.17 -20.26
CA VAL A 429 9.38 -7.21 -21.29
C VAL A 429 8.93 -6.63 -22.62
N LEU A 430 9.71 -6.81 -23.68
CA LEU A 430 9.35 -6.35 -25.02
C LEU A 430 8.17 -7.14 -25.60
N ASN A 431 7.28 -6.43 -26.27
CA ASN A 431 6.14 -6.99 -26.96
C ASN A 431 6.48 -7.23 -28.44
N GLU A 432 6.78 -8.47 -28.82
CA GLU A 432 7.12 -8.83 -30.20
C GLU A 432 5.93 -9.49 -30.94
N VAL A 433 4.73 -9.49 -30.35
CA VAL A 433 3.54 -10.21 -30.87
C VAL A 433 2.31 -9.34 -31.07
N ASN A 434 2.45 -8.01 -31.04
CA ASN A 434 1.34 -7.07 -31.19
C ASN A 434 0.18 -7.32 -30.20
N ALA A 435 0.51 -7.78 -28.98
CA ALA A 435 -0.47 -8.01 -27.94
C ALA A 435 -0.70 -6.77 -27.08
N THR A 436 -1.88 -6.63 -26.49
CA THR A 436 -2.11 -5.73 -25.35
C THR A 436 -2.02 -6.50 -24.03
N SER A 437 -2.28 -5.86 -22.90
CA SER A 437 -2.39 -6.52 -21.60
C SER A 437 -3.69 -6.17 -20.86
N THR A 438 -4.07 -7.00 -19.88
CA THR A 438 -5.09 -6.62 -18.87
C THR A 438 -4.48 -5.76 -17.76
N ASP A 439 -5.32 -5.17 -16.91
CA ASP A 439 -4.95 -4.24 -15.83
C ASP A 439 -3.98 -4.78 -14.76
N THR A 440 -3.72 -6.08 -14.77
CA THR A 440 -2.69 -6.79 -13.97
C THR A 440 -1.25 -6.58 -14.46
N ILE A 441 -1.05 -6.01 -15.65
CA ILE A 441 0.25 -5.76 -16.26
C ILE A 441 0.22 -4.37 -16.88
N HIS A 442 1.23 -3.55 -16.61
CA HIS A 442 1.33 -2.24 -17.24
C HIS A 442 1.73 -2.34 -18.69
N ARG A 443 1.22 -1.40 -19.48
CA ARG A 443 1.58 -1.18 -20.87
C ARG A 443 2.61 -0.08 -20.94
N VAL A 444 3.65 -0.30 -21.73
CA VAL A 444 4.77 0.63 -21.86
C VAL A 444 4.89 1.09 -23.30
N ARG A 445 4.89 2.40 -23.50
CA ARG A 445 5.22 3.03 -24.79
C ARG A 445 6.62 3.62 -24.70
N VAL A 446 7.54 3.14 -25.51
CA VAL A 446 8.92 3.62 -25.56
C VAL A 446 8.96 4.88 -26.42
N LYS A 447 9.75 5.88 -26.02
CA LYS A 447 9.86 7.13 -26.79
C LYS A 447 10.71 6.94 -28.05
N GLU A 448 10.48 7.81 -29.05
CA GLU A 448 10.99 7.65 -30.43
C GLU A 448 12.51 7.40 -30.54
N ASP A 449 13.33 8.04 -29.69
CA ASP A 449 14.80 7.94 -29.73
C ASP A 449 15.40 6.87 -28.80
N ILE A 450 14.55 6.06 -28.15
CA ILE A 450 14.99 5.09 -27.15
C ILE A 450 15.01 3.69 -27.76
N ASN A 451 16.15 3.00 -27.63
CA ASN A 451 16.27 1.62 -28.07
C ASN A 451 15.54 0.70 -27.07
N PRO A 452 14.45 0.04 -27.47
CA PRO A 452 13.64 -0.76 -26.55
C PRO A 452 14.39 -1.98 -25.99
N ARG A 453 15.25 -2.62 -26.79
CA ARG A 453 16.08 -3.76 -26.34
C ARG A 453 17.08 -3.33 -25.28
N LEU A 454 17.77 -2.22 -25.53
CA LEU A 454 18.71 -1.67 -24.55
C LEU A 454 18.00 -1.18 -23.29
N LEU A 455 16.81 -0.58 -23.40
CA LEU A 455 16.00 -0.16 -22.25
C LEU A 455 15.60 -1.36 -21.38
N SER A 456 15.08 -2.43 -22.00
CA SER A 456 14.70 -3.66 -21.30
C SER A 456 15.89 -4.33 -20.63
N ALA A 457 17.06 -4.37 -21.27
CA ALA A 457 18.30 -4.86 -20.67
C ALA A 457 18.79 -3.97 -19.51
N SER A 458 18.81 -2.65 -19.70
CA SER A 458 19.24 -1.67 -18.68
C SER A 458 18.34 -1.67 -17.46
N PHE A 459 17.07 -2.07 -17.60
CA PHE A 459 16.11 -2.19 -16.51
C PHE A 459 16.53 -3.26 -15.47
N VAL A 460 17.33 -4.25 -15.88
CA VAL A 460 17.79 -5.37 -15.03
C VAL A 460 19.07 -4.97 -14.32
N ASN A 461 18.95 -4.18 -13.26
CA ASN A 461 20.08 -3.78 -12.42
C ASN A 461 19.65 -3.64 -10.95
N SER A 462 20.62 -3.73 -10.05
CA SER A 462 20.36 -3.77 -8.60
C SER A 462 19.73 -2.47 -8.07
N LEU A 463 20.08 -1.31 -8.64
CA LEU A 463 19.52 -0.02 -8.22
C LEU A 463 18.03 0.08 -8.57
N THR A 464 17.65 -0.21 -9.81
CA THR A 464 16.24 -0.17 -10.25
C THR A 464 15.40 -1.16 -9.44
N PHE A 465 15.93 -2.35 -9.15
CA PHE A 465 15.23 -3.37 -8.35
C PHE A 465 15.04 -2.93 -6.90
N ALA A 466 16.09 -2.39 -6.28
CA ALA A 466 16.01 -1.86 -4.93
C ALA A 466 15.03 -0.68 -4.83
N TRP A 467 15.09 0.24 -5.80
CA TRP A 467 14.19 1.38 -5.86
C TRP A 467 12.73 0.96 -6.08
N ALA A 468 12.48 -0.12 -6.82
CA ALA A 468 11.13 -0.67 -6.97
C ALA A 468 10.54 -1.14 -5.63
N GLU A 469 11.33 -1.77 -4.76
CA GLU A 469 10.87 -2.16 -3.42
C GLU A 469 10.67 -0.94 -2.49
N VAL A 470 11.53 0.09 -2.59
CA VAL A 470 11.38 1.35 -1.83
C VAL A 470 10.13 2.12 -2.28
N ALA A 471 9.92 2.22 -3.60
CA ALA A 471 8.89 3.05 -4.22
C ALA A 471 7.55 2.33 -4.40
N GLY A 472 7.51 1.00 -4.40
CA GLY A 472 6.28 0.25 -4.57
C GLY A 472 5.44 0.14 -3.29
N ARG A 473 4.37 -0.66 -3.39
CA ARG A 473 3.45 -0.93 -2.30
C ARG A 473 3.42 -2.42 -2.05
N SER A 474 3.83 -2.82 -0.85
CA SER A 474 3.68 -4.19 -0.36
C SER A 474 2.24 -4.43 0.08
N TYR A 475 1.67 -5.53 -0.37
CA TYR A 475 0.40 -6.06 0.09
C TYR A 475 0.59 -7.46 0.68
N GLY A 476 -0.38 -7.89 1.49
CA GLY A 476 -0.37 -9.23 2.10
C GLY A 476 -0.17 -10.35 1.08
N GLY A 477 0.49 -11.43 1.50
CA GLY A 477 0.93 -12.51 0.60
C GLY A 477 2.22 -12.19 -0.16
N GLY A 478 2.91 -11.10 0.23
CA GLY A 478 4.22 -10.75 -0.27
C GLY A 478 4.23 -10.22 -1.69
N VAL A 479 3.14 -9.60 -2.17
CA VAL A 479 3.10 -8.99 -3.52
C VAL A 479 3.53 -7.53 -3.43
N LEU A 480 4.49 -7.14 -4.27
CA LEU A 480 4.83 -5.74 -4.53
C LEU A 480 3.98 -5.23 -5.70
N GLU A 481 3.29 -4.11 -5.50
CA GLU A 481 2.57 -3.42 -6.57
C GLU A 481 3.24 -2.08 -6.88
N LEU A 482 3.50 -1.84 -8.17
CA LEU A 482 3.90 -0.53 -8.67
C LEU A 482 2.71 0.10 -9.38
N GLU A 483 2.25 1.28 -8.95
CA GLU A 483 1.34 2.09 -9.77
C GLU A 483 2.12 2.82 -10.89
N PRO A 484 1.46 3.30 -11.97
CA PRO A 484 2.15 3.95 -13.08
C PRO A 484 3.08 5.09 -12.67
N ARG A 485 2.70 5.90 -11.68
CA ARG A 485 3.56 6.97 -11.16
C ARG A 485 4.82 6.46 -10.46
N GLU A 486 4.71 5.35 -9.74
CA GLU A 486 5.84 4.73 -9.03
C GLU A 486 6.78 4.07 -10.05
N ALA A 487 6.22 3.34 -11.02
CA ALA A 487 6.96 2.78 -12.16
C ALA A 487 7.71 3.85 -12.98
N GLN A 488 7.03 4.95 -13.33
CA GLN A 488 7.61 6.07 -14.06
C GLN A 488 8.73 6.78 -13.27
N GLY A 489 8.70 6.69 -11.94
CA GLY A 489 9.70 7.27 -11.05
C GLY A 489 10.96 6.42 -10.86
N LEU A 490 10.99 5.18 -11.38
CA LEU A 490 12.15 4.31 -11.24
C LEU A 490 13.40 4.92 -11.90
N PRO A 491 14.56 4.96 -11.21
CA PRO A 491 15.82 5.34 -11.82
C PRO A 491 16.30 4.20 -12.73
N ILE A 492 16.66 4.53 -13.96
CA ILE A 492 17.15 3.62 -14.98
C ILE A 492 18.52 4.11 -15.46
N PRO A 493 19.59 3.30 -15.31
CA PRO A 493 20.93 3.62 -15.83
C PRO A 493 20.99 3.32 -17.33
N TYR A 494 20.27 4.10 -18.14
CA TYR A 494 20.21 3.95 -19.59
C TYR A 494 21.22 4.86 -20.28
N PHE A 495 22.11 4.25 -21.07
CA PHE A 495 23.13 4.96 -21.85
C PHE A 495 23.14 4.39 -23.27
N PRO A 496 22.82 5.19 -24.32
CA PRO A 496 22.71 4.71 -25.69
C PRO A 496 23.98 4.02 -26.24
N ASP A 497 25.15 4.38 -25.70
CA ASP A 497 26.47 3.87 -26.05
C ASP A 497 26.90 2.64 -25.23
N CYS A 498 26.08 2.16 -24.29
CA CYS A 498 26.42 1.01 -23.46
C CYS A 498 26.26 -0.32 -24.21
N ASP A 499 27.31 -1.15 -24.14
CA ASP A 499 27.32 -2.49 -24.71
C ASP A 499 26.74 -3.53 -23.73
N LEU A 500 25.41 -3.61 -23.70
CA LEU A 500 24.66 -4.66 -23.00
C LEU A 500 24.22 -5.73 -23.99
N ASP A 501 24.67 -6.97 -23.79
CA ASP A 501 24.20 -8.12 -24.58
C ASP A 501 22.79 -8.55 -24.13
N PHE A 502 21.80 -8.07 -24.87
CA PHE A 502 20.39 -8.40 -24.65
C PHE A 502 20.12 -9.92 -24.64
N ASN A 503 20.75 -10.68 -25.53
CA ASN A 503 20.47 -12.11 -25.66
C ASN A 503 21.04 -12.86 -24.46
N TYR A 504 22.26 -12.54 -24.05
CA TYR A 504 22.88 -13.13 -22.87
C TYR A 504 22.07 -12.87 -21.59
N ILE A 505 21.64 -11.62 -21.38
CA ILE A 505 20.80 -11.27 -20.20
C ILE A 505 19.46 -12.02 -20.26
N ASN A 506 18.81 -12.06 -21.44
CA ASN A 506 17.55 -12.77 -21.63
C ASN A 506 17.68 -14.28 -21.37
N GLU A 507 18.78 -14.91 -21.78
CA GLU A 507 19.07 -16.33 -21.49
C GLU A 507 19.22 -16.57 -19.99
N LEU A 508 19.99 -15.73 -19.28
CA LEU A 508 20.15 -15.84 -17.83
C LEU A 508 18.82 -15.74 -17.09
N ILE A 509 17.96 -14.79 -17.45
CA ILE A 509 16.63 -14.64 -16.84
C ILE A 509 15.74 -15.85 -17.13
N ARG A 510 15.77 -16.37 -18.36
CA ARG A 510 15.00 -17.56 -18.77
C ARG A 510 15.46 -18.83 -18.06
N SER A 511 16.72 -18.89 -17.64
CA SER A 511 17.29 -19.96 -16.83
C SER A 511 17.17 -19.71 -15.32
N ASP A 512 16.36 -18.73 -14.89
CA ASP A 512 16.14 -18.36 -13.48
C ASP A 512 17.41 -17.94 -12.74
N ASN A 513 18.39 -17.39 -13.47
CA ASN A 513 19.68 -16.94 -12.92
C ASN A 513 19.75 -15.40 -12.90
N ILE A 514 18.84 -14.78 -12.14
CA ILE A 514 18.75 -13.33 -12.03
C ILE A 514 20.01 -12.69 -11.43
N GLU A 515 20.69 -13.37 -10.50
CA GLU A 515 21.91 -12.85 -9.86
C GLU A 515 23.04 -12.64 -10.87
N ALA A 516 23.27 -13.62 -11.76
CA ALA A 516 24.29 -13.48 -12.80
C ALA A 516 23.93 -12.39 -13.82
N ALA A 517 22.63 -12.20 -14.11
CA ALA A 517 22.17 -11.11 -14.97
C ALA A 517 22.47 -9.75 -14.33
N LEU A 518 22.19 -9.61 -13.02
CA LEU A 518 22.52 -8.40 -12.27
C LEU A 518 24.04 -8.18 -12.21
N ASP A 519 24.85 -9.20 -11.94
CA ASP A 519 26.32 -9.07 -11.95
C ASP A 519 26.84 -8.52 -13.28
N TYR A 520 26.31 -9.05 -14.39
CA TYR A 520 26.69 -8.63 -15.73
C TYR A 520 26.32 -7.17 -16.03
N VAL A 521 25.08 -6.77 -15.69
CA VAL A 521 24.57 -5.43 -15.98
C VAL A 521 25.16 -4.40 -15.01
N ASP A 522 25.15 -4.68 -13.70
CA ASP A 522 25.66 -3.78 -12.67
C ASP A 522 27.12 -3.41 -12.91
N GLN A 523 27.97 -4.37 -13.30
CA GLN A 523 29.36 -4.11 -13.64
C GLN A 523 29.49 -3.07 -14.76
N ARG A 524 28.62 -3.11 -15.76
CA ARG A 524 28.68 -2.22 -16.93
C ARG A 524 28.06 -0.86 -16.66
N VAL A 525 26.89 -0.82 -16.05
CA VAL A 525 26.10 0.42 -15.93
C VAL A 525 26.30 1.12 -14.60
N LEU A 526 26.39 0.39 -13.48
CA LEU A 526 26.55 0.99 -12.16
C LEU A 526 28.03 1.25 -11.84
N ILE A 527 28.91 0.29 -12.11
CA ILE A 527 30.34 0.40 -11.77
C ILE A 527 31.09 1.14 -12.88
N ASN A 528 31.18 0.57 -14.09
CA ASN A 528 32.03 1.14 -15.14
C ASN A 528 31.54 2.49 -15.65
N ARG A 529 30.21 2.71 -15.72
CA ARG A 529 29.64 3.94 -16.26
C ARG A 529 29.33 4.98 -15.20
N LEU A 530 28.57 4.62 -14.17
CA LEU A 530 28.18 5.55 -13.09
C LEU A 530 29.23 5.70 -11.99
N GLY A 531 30.29 4.88 -11.99
CA GLY A 531 31.40 5.02 -11.05
C GLY A 531 31.08 4.62 -9.61
N PHE A 532 29.99 3.87 -9.37
CA PHE A 532 29.74 3.29 -8.06
C PHE A 532 30.80 2.24 -7.74
N SER A 533 31.23 2.20 -6.48
CA SER A 533 32.11 1.14 -6.01
C SER A 533 31.38 -0.20 -5.94
N LEU A 534 32.13 -1.30 -5.99
CA LEU A 534 31.57 -2.64 -5.79
C LEU A 534 30.79 -2.75 -4.47
N ALA A 535 31.26 -2.11 -3.40
CA ALA A 535 30.60 -2.11 -2.11
C ALA A 535 29.23 -1.40 -2.16
N GLU A 536 29.14 -0.26 -2.84
CA GLU A 536 27.86 0.45 -3.03
C GLU A 536 26.89 -0.34 -3.89
N THR A 537 27.36 -0.97 -4.97
CA THR A 537 26.55 -1.84 -5.82
C THR A 537 26.01 -3.05 -5.06
N ILE A 538 26.86 -3.70 -4.25
CA ILE A 538 26.43 -4.78 -3.36
C ILE A 538 25.39 -4.27 -2.36
N ALA A 539 25.58 -3.08 -1.78
CA ALA A 539 24.62 -2.50 -0.84
C ALA A 539 23.25 -2.22 -1.50
N MET A 540 23.22 -1.77 -2.76
CA MET A 540 21.97 -1.64 -3.52
C MET A 540 21.30 -3.00 -3.72
N ARG A 541 22.07 -4.05 -4.05
CA ARG A 541 21.51 -5.40 -4.17
C ARG A 541 20.99 -5.94 -2.84
N THR A 542 21.72 -5.71 -1.75
CA THR A 542 21.30 -6.03 -0.39
C THR A 542 19.98 -5.33 -0.06
N ALA A 543 19.80 -4.06 -0.44
CA ALA A 543 18.57 -3.33 -0.22
C ALA A 543 17.36 -3.99 -0.89
N TRP A 544 17.53 -4.45 -2.15
CA TRP A 544 16.51 -5.23 -2.85
C TRP A 544 16.17 -6.52 -2.07
N HIS A 545 17.18 -7.29 -1.66
CA HIS A 545 16.94 -8.52 -0.90
C HIS A 545 16.27 -8.28 0.45
N GLU A 546 16.70 -7.29 1.22
CA GLU A 546 16.15 -6.95 2.54
C GLU A 546 14.64 -6.65 2.43
N LEU A 547 14.26 -5.73 1.55
CA LEU A 547 12.86 -5.32 1.40
C LEU A 547 12.00 -6.42 0.75
N ARG A 548 12.51 -7.08 -0.30
CA ARG A 548 11.83 -8.21 -0.95
C ARG A 548 11.57 -9.34 0.05
N ASN A 549 12.59 -9.76 0.79
CA ASN A 549 12.45 -10.86 1.74
C ASN A 549 11.54 -10.45 2.90
N ARG A 550 11.62 -9.19 3.35
CA ARG A 550 10.71 -8.64 4.36
C ARG A 550 9.24 -8.75 3.93
N ARG A 551 8.88 -8.42 2.68
CA ARG A 551 7.49 -8.61 2.21
C ARG A 551 7.12 -10.07 1.98
N ILE A 552 8.00 -10.90 1.41
CA ILE A 552 7.68 -12.32 1.10
C ILE A 552 7.49 -13.15 2.38
N ASN A 553 8.24 -12.82 3.42
CA ASN A 553 8.19 -13.52 4.70
C ASN A 553 7.03 -13.06 5.59
N ARG A 554 6.24 -12.07 5.17
CA ARG A 554 5.01 -11.66 5.85
C ARG A 554 3.86 -12.58 5.46
N ARG A 555 3.39 -13.39 6.39
CA ARG A 555 2.36 -14.41 6.12
C ARG A 555 1.18 -14.35 7.07
#